data_AF-A0A432QXE5-F1
#
_entry.id   AF-A0A432QXE5-F1
#
_cell.length_a   1.000
_cell.length_b   1.000
_cell.length_c   1.000
_cell.angle_alpha   90.00
_cell.angle_beta   90.00
_cell.angle_gamma   90.00
#
_symmetry.space_group_name_H-M   'P 1'
#
loop_
_entity.id
_entity.type
_entity.pdbx_description
1 polymer ?
#
loop_
_entity_poly.entity_id
_entity_poly.type
_entity_poly.pdbx_seq_one_letter_code
_entity_poly.pdbx_strand_id
1 'polypeptide(L)'
;MKKLVLALSLLLIVGVAVYGYVTAPQTVEQVELEVERETGNWKPEISRFIFTLVKPGERVELEELEYLKEKLEELPWVDKCSVSLLKGVLRIKVWETTPAFAIFFGGSTYILNKDGFVLDKVAGFKNFSPIYYYKGKTSPFTLDGEFVKIKRIIRTEIELVKERLKTFKSFRERPEIILTDVGV
;
A
#
# COMPACT_ATOMS: atom_id res chain seq x y z
N MET A 1 -7.08 -24.03 -48.15
CA MET A 1 -8.15 -23.56 -47.24
C MET A 1 -8.50 -24.56 -46.14
N LYS A 2 -8.94 -25.80 -46.42
CA LYS A 2 -9.34 -26.77 -45.37
C LYS A 2 -8.31 -27.01 -44.25
N LYS A 3 -7.03 -27.18 -44.58
CA LYS A 3 -5.96 -27.39 -43.57
C LYS A 3 -5.71 -26.17 -42.67
N LEU A 4 -5.91 -24.96 -43.21
CA LEU A 4 -5.73 -23.71 -42.47
C LEU A 4 -6.90 -23.48 -41.50
N VAL A 5 -8.12 -23.77 -41.94
CA VAL A 5 -9.32 -23.75 -41.08
C VAL A 5 -9.20 -24.77 -39.95
N LEU A 6 -8.72 -25.98 -40.26
CA LEU A 6 -8.55 -27.05 -39.27
C LEU A 6 -7.49 -26.69 -38.21
N ALA A 7 -6.39 -26.07 -38.62
CA ALA A 7 -5.36 -25.55 -37.70
C ALA A 7 -5.88 -24.41 -36.82
N LEU A 8 -6.66 -23.48 -37.38
CA LEU A 8 -7.30 -22.39 -36.61
C LEU A 8 -8.28 -22.94 -35.57
N SER A 9 -9.12 -23.91 -35.94
CA SER A 9 -10.07 -24.53 -35.01
C SER A 9 -9.35 -25.29 -33.90
N LEU A 10 -8.25 -25.97 -34.20
CA LEU A 10 -7.47 -26.69 -33.19
C LEU A 10 -6.84 -25.71 -32.19
N LEU A 11 -6.25 -24.61 -32.67
CA LEU A 11 -5.71 -23.54 -31.82
C LEU A 11 -6.79 -22.93 -30.91
N LEU A 12 -8.01 -22.74 -31.44
CA LEU A 12 -9.12 -22.17 -30.68
C LEU A 12 -9.61 -23.13 -29.58
N ILE A 13 -9.71 -24.43 -29.86
CA ILE A 13 -10.05 -25.45 -28.86
C ILE A 13 -8.98 -25.54 -27.78
N VAL A 14 -7.70 -25.56 -28.15
CA VAL A 14 -6.58 -25.57 -27.19
C VAL A 14 -6.61 -24.30 -26.35
N GLY A 15 -6.85 -23.14 -26.95
CA GLY A 15 -6.99 -21.88 -26.24
C GLY A 15 -8.11 -21.91 -25.20
N VAL A 16 -9.30 -22.41 -25.56
CA VAL A 16 -10.44 -22.54 -24.63
C VAL A 16 -10.15 -23.54 -23.51
N ALA A 17 -9.51 -24.68 -23.83
CA ALA A 17 -9.16 -25.68 -22.83
C ALA A 17 -8.11 -25.17 -21.83
N VAL A 18 -7.09 -24.46 -22.31
CA VAL A 18 -6.08 -23.81 -21.45
C VAL A 18 -6.73 -22.73 -20.61
N TYR A 19 -7.58 -21.89 -21.20
CA TYR A 19 -8.31 -20.85 -20.47
C TYR A 19 -9.16 -21.45 -19.34
N GLY A 20 -10.02 -22.43 -19.66
CA GLY A 20 -10.88 -23.09 -18.68
C GLY A 20 -10.12 -23.83 -17.59
N TYR A 21 -8.94 -24.37 -17.89
CA TYR A 21 -8.07 -25.00 -16.88
C TYR A 21 -7.43 -23.97 -15.94
N VAL A 22 -6.99 -22.82 -16.46
CA VAL A 22 -6.34 -21.77 -15.68
C VAL A 22 -7.36 -20.98 -14.84
N THR A 23 -8.59 -20.84 -15.33
CA THR A 23 -9.69 -20.14 -14.61
C THR A 23 -10.52 -21.06 -13.72
N ALA A 24 -10.23 -22.36 -13.66
CA ALA A 24 -10.97 -23.28 -12.81
C ALA A 24 -10.77 -22.91 -11.32
N PRO A 25 -11.83 -22.95 -10.49
CA PRO A 25 -11.71 -22.71 -9.06
C PRO A 25 -10.67 -23.65 -8.44
N GLN A 26 -9.75 -23.10 -7.63
CA GLN A 26 -8.73 -23.88 -6.93
C GLN A 26 -8.94 -23.77 -5.41
N THR A 27 -8.75 -24.87 -4.69
CA THR A 27 -8.79 -24.85 -3.23
C THR A 27 -7.48 -24.30 -2.69
N VAL A 28 -7.54 -23.34 -1.78
CA VAL A 28 -6.37 -22.83 -1.05
C VAL A 28 -6.06 -23.78 0.09
N GLU A 29 -4.94 -24.49 0.03
CA GLU A 29 -4.46 -25.36 1.12
C GLU A 29 -3.54 -24.60 2.08
N GLN A 30 -2.76 -23.66 1.55
CA GLN A 30 -1.78 -22.88 2.29
C GLN A 30 -1.72 -21.44 1.79
N VAL A 31 -1.49 -20.49 2.69
CA VAL A 31 -1.22 -19.09 2.36
C VAL A 31 0.22 -18.76 2.72
N GLU A 32 0.99 -18.28 1.75
CA GLU A 32 2.37 -17.83 1.90
C GLU A 32 2.45 -16.31 1.69
N LEU A 33 2.88 -15.57 2.71
CA LEU A 33 3.18 -14.14 2.61
C LEU A 33 4.69 -13.90 2.60
N GLU A 34 5.18 -13.37 1.48
CA GLU A 34 6.57 -12.99 1.25
C GLU A 34 6.68 -11.45 1.17
N VAL A 35 7.53 -10.86 2.01
CA VAL A 35 7.83 -9.42 1.97
C VAL A 35 9.12 -9.25 1.18
N GLU A 36 9.01 -8.79 -0.07
CA GLU A 36 10.12 -8.65 -1.01
C GLU A 36 10.97 -7.42 -0.73
N ARG A 37 10.35 -6.37 -0.20
CA ARG A 37 11.01 -5.14 0.22
C ARG A 37 10.45 -4.72 1.56
N GLU A 38 11.23 -4.96 2.60
CA GLU A 38 10.92 -4.57 3.98
C GLU A 38 11.37 -3.12 4.21
N THR A 39 10.42 -2.26 4.54
CA THR A 39 10.68 -0.85 4.88
C THR A 39 10.05 -0.43 6.21
N GLY A 40 9.10 -1.23 6.71
CA GLY A 40 8.53 -1.14 8.03
C GLY A 40 8.44 -2.51 8.67
N ASN A 41 7.49 -2.67 9.60
CA ASN A 41 7.17 -3.94 10.25
C ASN A 41 5.67 -4.16 10.18
N TRP A 42 5.12 -4.12 8.95
CA TRP A 42 3.66 -4.17 8.72
C TRP A 42 3.16 -5.54 8.28
N LYS A 43 4.07 -6.52 8.23
CA LYS A 43 3.71 -7.91 7.95
C LYS A 43 2.57 -8.42 8.85
N PRO A 44 2.51 -8.14 10.17
CA PRO A 44 1.39 -8.56 11.01
C PRO A 44 0.04 -7.97 10.59
N GLU A 45 0.00 -6.67 10.26
CA GLU A 45 -1.18 -5.93 9.82
C GLU A 45 -1.67 -6.48 8.47
N ILE A 46 -0.76 -6.64 7.51
CA ILE A 46 -1.05 -7.19 6.18
C ILE A 46 -1.54 -8.64 6.29
N SER A 47 -0.88 -9.47 7.10
CA SER A 47 -1.30 -10.87 7.33
C SER A 47 -2.71 -10.92 7.90
N ARG A 48 -3.01 -10.08 8.89
CA ARG A 48 -4.34 -10.03 9.51
C ARG A 48 -5.42 -9.68 8.48
N PHE A 49 -5.14 -8.72 7.60
CA PHE A 49 -6.04 -8.35 6.51
C PHE A 49 -6.23 -9.49 5.50
N ILE A 50 -5.17 -10.18 5.10
CA ILE A 50 -5.29 -11.34 4.19
C ILE A 50 -6.24 -12.39 4.76
N PHE A 51 -6.12 -12.71 6.06
CA PHE A 51 -6.96 -13.70 6.73
C PHE A 51 -8.43 -13.29 6.91
N THR A 52 -8.79 -12.01 6.70
CA THR A 52 -10.20 -11.62 6.65
C THR A 52 -10.82 -11.88 5.27
N LEU A 53 -10.00 -11.98 4.23
CA LEU A 53 -10.45 -12.15 2.84
C LEU A 53 -10.35 -13.60 2.35
N VAL A 54 -9.31 -14.33 2.74
CA VAL A 54 -9.10 -15.72 2.29
C VAL A 54 -8.62 -16.59 3.43
N LYS A 55 -9.22 -17.78 3.56
CA LYS A 55 -8.84 -18.80 4.54
C LYS A 55 -8.42 -20.10 3.85
N PRO A 56 -7.49 -20.86 4.46
CA PRO A 56 -7.23 -22.23 4.04
C PRO A 56 -8.52 -23.07 4.05
N GLY A 57 -8.71 -23.88 3.01
CA GLY A 57 -9.89 -24.70 2.75
C GLY A 57 -10.92 -24.05 1.82
N GLU A 58 -10.81 -22.74 1.53
CA GLU A 58 -11.73 -22.04 0.62
C GLU A 58 -11.38 -22.33 -0.84
N ARG A 59 -12.41 -22.40 -1.69
CA ARG A 59 -12.25 -22.42 -3.13
C ARG A 59 -12.21 -20.99 -3.61
N VAL A 60 -11.19 -20.65 -4.38
CA VAL A 60 -10.96 -19.30 -4.86
C VAL A 60 -10.90 -19.32 -6.38
N GLU A 61 -11.68 -18.45 -6.99
CA GLU A 61 -11.72 -18.20 -8.43
C GLU A 61 -10.73 -17.09 -8.83
N LEU A 62 -10.44 -16.96 -10.13
CA LEU A 62 -9.50 -15.95 -10.62
C LEU A 62 -9.95 -14.53 -10.24
N GLU A 63 -11.25 -14.23 -10.34
CA GLU A 63 -11.83 -12.93 -10.00
C GLU A 63 -11.63 -12.57 -8.53
N GLU A 64 -11.69 -13.57 -7.63
CA GLU A 64 -11.44 -13.38 -6.20
C GLU A 64 -9.95 -13.13 -5.89
N LEU A 65 -9.03 -13.71 -6.68
CA LEU A 65 -7.59 -13.42 -6.58
C LEU A 65 -7.29 -11.99 -7.05
N GLU A 66 -7.94 -11.55 -8.12
CA GLU A 66 -7.82 -10.17 -8.62
C GLU A 66 -8.39 -9.19 -7.59
N TYR A 67 -9.56 -9.47 -7.03
CA TYR A 67 -10.14 -8.67 -5.95
C TYR A 67 -9.23 -8.61 -4.71
N LEU A 68 -8.66 -9.74 -4.27
CA LEU A 68 -7.69 -9.77 -3.17
C LEU A 68 -6.48 -8.88 -3.48
N LYS A 69 -5.96 -8.94 -4.71
CA LYS A 69 -4.84 -8.11 -5.15
C LYS A 69 -5.20 -6.62 -5.06
N GLU A 70 -6.35 -6.22 -5.61
CA GLU A 70 -6.84 -4.84 -5.56
C GLU A 70 -6.95 -4.35 -4.11
N LYS A 71 -7.54 -5.16 -3.23
CA LYS A 71 -7.68 -4.84 -1.81
C LYS A 71 -6.36 -4.74 -1.06
N LEU A 72 -5.38 -5.55 -1.41
CA LEU A 72 -4.04 -5.43 -0.84
C LEU A 72 -3.34 -4.14 -1.30
N GLU A 73 -3.50 -3.75 -2.56
CA GLU A 73 -2.91 -2.51 -3.10
C GLU A 73 -3.61 -1.23 -2.59
N GLU A 74 -4.82 -1.34 -2.05
CA GLU A 74 -5.49 -0.25 -1.33
C GLU A 74 -4.89 0.01 0.07
N LEU A 75 -4.13 -0.93 0.64
CA LEU A 75 -3.56 -0.78 1.97
C LEU A 75 -2.44 0.27 2.00
N PRO A 76 -2.39 1.17 3.01
CA PRO A 76 -1.34 2.19 3.12
C PRO A 76 0.09 1.64 3.12
N TRP A 77 0.24 0.43 3.66
CA TRP A 77 1.52 -0.27 3.87
C TRP A 77 2.03 -0.97 2.61
N VAL A 78 1.23 -1.08 1.55
CA VAL A 78 1.55 -1.83 0.32
C VAL A 78 1.73 -0.85 -0.83
N ASP A 79 2.90 -0.87 -1.48
CA ASP A 79 3.13 -0.07 -2.70
C ASP A 79 2.67 -0.84 -3.95
N LYS A 80 2.87 -2.16 -3.94
CA LYS A 80 2.37 -3.09 -4.94
C LYS A 80 2.38 -4.51 -4.39
N CYS A 81 1.61 -5.40 -5.01
CA CYS A 81 1.66 -6.81 -4.67
C CYS A 81 1.52 -7.72 -5.90
N SER A 82 1.84 -9.00 -5.71
CA SER A 82 1.48 -10.05 -6.64
C SER A 82 0.79 -11.18 -5.89
N VAL A 83 -0.35 -11.63 -6.40
CA VAL A 83 -1.13 -12.73 -5.86
C VAL A 83 -1.14 -13.84 -6.91
N SER A 84 -0.86 -15.07 -6.49
CA SER A 84 -0.92 -16.23 -7.37
C SER A 84 -1.33 -17.47 -6.57
N LEU A 85 -2.19 -18.30 -7.15
CA LEU A 85 -2.58 -19.59 -6.58
C LEU A 85 -2.04 -20.70 -7.49
N LEU A 86 -1.18 -21.55 -6.93
CA LEU A 86 -0.52 -22.60 -7.70
C LEU A 86 -0.45 -23.87 -6.86
N LYS A 87 -1.11 -24.93 -7.32
CA LYS A 87 -1.17 -26.25 -6.63
C LYS A 87 -1.61 -26.11 -5.16
N GLY A 88 -2.64 -25.30 -4.91
CA GLY A 88 -3.19 -25.09 -3.57
C GLY A 88 -2.39 -24.11 -2.68
N VAL A 89 -1.27 -23.58 -3.15
CA VAL A 89 -0.51 -22.55 -2.40
C VAL A 89 -0.87 -21.17 -2.94
N LEU A 90 -1.55 -20.37 -2.11
CA LEU A 90 -1.79 -18.96 -2.35
C LEU A 90 -0.54 -18.18 -1.93
N ARG A 91 0.27 -17.79 -2.91
CA ARG A 91 1.46 -16.96 -2.70
C ARG A 91 1.14 -15.49 -2.91
N ILE A 92 1.41 -14.70 -1.89
CA ILE A 92 1.24 -13.26 -1.87
C ILE A 92 2.61 -12.64 -1.64
N LYS A 93 3.13 -11.93 -2.65
CA LYS A 93 4.37 -11.15 -2.54
C LYS A 93 4.01 -9.69 -2.39
N VAL A 94 4.57 -9.05 -1.37
CA VAL A 94 4.29 -7.64 -1.05
C VAL A 94 5.57 -6.83 -1.09
N TRP A 95 5.49 -5.66 -1.73
CA TRP A 95 6.48 -4.61 -1.62
C TRP A 95 5.93 -3.54 -0.69
N GLU A 96 6.58 -3.35 0.45
CA GLU A 96 6.09 -2.38 1.43
C GLU A 96 6.33 -0.95 0.96
N THR A 97 5.40 -0.08 1.35
CA THR A 97 5.45 1.36 1.09
C THR A 97 6.61 2.00 1.83
N THR A 98 7.49 2.67 1.10
CA THR A 98 8.57 3.45 1.72
C THR A 98 8.01 4.68 2.44
N PRO A 99 8.32 4.86 3.75
CA PRO A 99 8.00 6.09 4.46
C PRO A 99 8.55 7.33 3.76
N ALA A 100 7.74 8.38 3.65
CA ALA A 100 8.08 9.59 2.92
C ALA A 100 8.43 10.77 3.83
N PHE A 101 7.68 10.95 4.92
CA PHE A 101 7.89 12.05 5.89
C PHE A 101 7.23 11.71 7.22
N ALA A 102 7.53 12.48 8.26
CA ALA A 102 6.91 12.36 9.56
C ALA A 102 6.25 13.67 10.02
N ILE A 103 5.23 13.55 10.87
CA ILE A 103 4.64 14.69 11.59
C ILE A 103 4.78 14.44 13.09
N PHE A 104 5.36 15.39 13.81
CA PHE A 104 5.34 15.41 15.26
C PHE A 104 4.13 16.23 15.75
N PHE A 105 3.22 15.57 16.48
CA PHE A 105 2.01 16.19 17.02
C PHE A 105 1.57 15.48 18.31
N GLY A 106 1.12 16.25 19.30
CA GLY A 106 0.54 15.70 20.52
C GLY A 106 1.47 14.73 21.26
N GLY A 107 2.79 15.00 21.25
CA GLY A 107 3.78 14.16 21.90
C GLY A 107 4.07 12.83 21.20
N SER A 108 3.64 12.65 19.94
CA SER A 108 3.92 11.45 19.14
C SER A 108 4.46 11.81 17.75
N THR A 109 5.26 10.92 17.19
CA THR A 109 5.73 10.98 15.80
C THR A 109 4.89 10.04 14.93
N TYR A 110 4.20 10.61 13.95
CA TYR A 110 3.42 9.87 12.96
C TYR A 110 4.26 9.74 11.70
N ILE A 111 4.47 8.51 11.23
CA ILE A 111 5.23 8.21 10.01
C ILE A 111 4.23 8.08 8.86
N LEU A 112 4.46 8.77 7.74
CA LEU A 112 3.52 8.84 6.64
C LEU A 112 4.13 8.37 5.31
N ASN A 113 3.28 7.83 4.43
CA ASN A 113 3.64 7.59 3.04
C ASN A 113 3.49 8.85 2.17
N LYS A 114 3.85 8.73 0.88
CA LYS A 114 3.75 9.81 -0.13
C LYS A 114 2.34 10.36 -0.30
N ASP A 115 1.33 9.53 -0.05
CA ASP A 115 -0.09 9.87 -0.18
C ASP A 115 -0.69 10.48 1.09
N GLY A 116 0.11 10.54 2.15
CA GLY A 116 -0.23 11.16 3.43
C GLY A 116 -1.02 10.25 4.37
N PHE A 117 -1.06 8.94 4.11
CA PHE A 117 -1.58 7.97 5.09
C PHE A 117 -0.54 7.72 6.18
N VAL A 118 -1.01 7.56 7.41
CA VAL A 118 -0.19 7.21 8.57
C VAL A 118 0.10 5.72 8.51
N LEU A 119 1.38 5.37 8.44
CA LEU A 119 1.88 4.00 8.44
C LEU A 119 2.14 3.48 9.85
N ASP A 120 2.60 4.37 10.74
CA ASP A 120 2.98 4.04 12.11
C ASP A 120 2.90 5.27 13.03
N LYS A 121 2.71 5.03 14.33
CA LYS A 121 2.68 6.04 15.39
C LYS A 121 3.62 5.63 16.52
N VAL A 122 4.65 6.44 16.73
CA VAL A 122 5.63 6.24 17.81
C VAL A 122 5.42 7.29 18.89
N ALA A 123 5.33 6.87 20.15
CA ALA A 123 5.29 7.79 21.28
C ALA A 123 6.61 8.57 21.39
N GLY A 124 6.53 9.86 21.67
CA GLY A 124 7.69 10.74 21.73
C GLY A 124 8.23 11.14 20.36
N PHE A 125 9.40 11.78 20.41
CA PHE A 125 10.13 12.19 19.21
C PHE A 125 10.94 11.02 18.65
N LYS A 126 10.76 10.72 17.36
CA LYS A 126 11.58 9.78 16.61
C LYS A 126 12.33 10.55 15.53
N ASN A 127 13.64 10.33 15.47
CA ASN A 127 14.47 10.95 14.44
C ASN A 127 14.05 10.43 13.05
N PHE A 128 13.46 11.30 12.24
CA PHE A 128 12.99 11.01 10.89
C PHE A 128 13.26 12.23 10.01
N SER A 129 13.60 12.03 8.73
CA SER A 129 13.87 13.13 7.80
C SER A 129 13.12 12.93 6.49
N PRO A 130 12.28 13.89 6.06
CA PRO A 130 11.91 15.12 6.77
C PRO A 130 10.87 14.87 7.88
N ILE A 131 10.97 15.64 8.97
CA ILE A 131 9.94 15.71 10.02
C ILE A 131 9.37 17.13 10.08
N TYR A 132 8.05 17.21 10.17
CA TYR A 132 7.30 18.46 10.29
C TYR A 132 6.68 18.55 11.69
N TYR A 133 6.85 19.69 12.36
CA TYR A 133 6.31 19.92 13.69
C TYR A 133 4.98 20.62 13.57
N TYR A 134 3.90 19.97 13.98
CA TYR A 134 2.58 20.58 13.88
C TYR A 134 2.12 21.08 15.26
N LYS A 135 1.89 22.40 15.36
CA LYS A 135 1.49 23.12 16.60
C LYS A 135 0.03 23.62 16.55
N GLY A 136 -0.84 22.94 15.80
CA GLY A 136 -2.27 23.25 15.79
C GLY A 136 -3.01 22.80 17.06
N LYS A 137 -4.16 23.41 17.32
CA LYS A 137 -5.09 22.99 18.38
C LYS A 137 -5.87 21.75 17.96
N THR A 138 -6.16 21.60 16.67
CA THR A 138 -6.91 20.45 16.14
C THR A 138 -5.97 19.41 15.56
N SER A 139 -6.36 18.13 15.58
CA SER A 139 -5.58 17.06 14.95
C SER A 139 -5.28 17.38 13.48
N PRO A 140 -4.04 17.19 12.99
CA PRO A 140 -3.70 17.37 11.58
C PRO A 140 -4.20 16.21 10.70
N PHE A 141 -4.87 15.22 11.29
CA PHE A 141 -5.34 14.00 10.62
C PHE A 141 -6.87 13.95 10.48
N THR A 142 -7.32 13.14 9.53
CA THR A 142 -8.70 12.73 9.26
C THR A 142 -8.72 11.22 9.02
N LEU A 143 -9.91 10.62 8.98
CA LEU A 143 -10.10 9.26 8.50
C LEU A 143 -10.43 9.28 6.99
N ASP A 144 -9.88 8.31 6.27
CA ASP A 144 -10.15 8.01 4.86
C ASP A 144 -10.39 6.49 4.78
N GLY A 145 -11.66 6.09 4.76
CA GLY A 145 -12.07 4.72 5.09
C GLY A 145 -11.70 4.39 6.55
N GLU A 146 -10.96 3.29 6.73
CA GLU A 146 -10.47 2.83 8.04
C GLU A 146 -9.09 3.40 8.38
N PHE A 147 -8.45 4.13 7.46
CA PHE A 147 -7.07 4.57 7.60
C PHE A 147 -6.97 6.03 8.03
N VAL A 148 -5.99 6.31 8.88
CA VAL A 148 -5.68 7.68 9.30
C VAL A 148 -4.84 8.35 8.21
N LYS A 149 -5.26 9.54 7.79
CA LYS A 149 -4.64 10.32 6.73
C LYS A 149 -4.47 11.78 7.14
N ILE A 150 -3.42 12.43 6.67
CA ILE A 150 -3.24 13.86 6.88
C ILE A 150 -4.35 14.67 6.20
N LYS A 151 -4.82 15.73 6.86
CA LYS A 151 -5.77 16.69 6.27
C LYS A 151 -5.17 17.33 5.03
N ARG A 152 -6.02 17.59 4.02
CA ARG A 152 -5.62 18.18 2.74
C ARG A 152 -4.88 19.52 2.92
N ILE A 153 -5.35 20.38 3.82
CA ILE A 153 -4.73 21.69 4.09
C ILE A 153 -3.28 21.53 4.53
N ILE A 154 -3.02 20.65 5.50
CA ILE A 154 -1.66 20.39 6.02
C ILE A 154 -0.77 19.76 4.94
N ARG A 155 -1.34 18.87 4.11
CA ARG A 155 -0.62 18.31 2.95
C ARG A 155 -0.20 19.41 1.98
N THR A 156 -1.10 20.34 1.66
CA THR A 156 -0.80 21.48 0.78
C THR A 156 0.30 22.35 1.37
N GLU A 157 0.25 22.66 2.67
CA GLU A 157 1.32 23.42 3.34
C GLU A 157 2.68 22.71 3.24
N ILE A 158 2.72 21.40 3.48
CA ILE A 158 3.95 20.59 3.35
C ILE A 158 4.51 20.68 1.93
N GLU A 159 3.68 20.53 0.90
CA GLU A 159 4.13 20.61 -0.50
C GLU A 159 4.64 22.01 -0.86
N LEU A 160 3.95 23.07 -0.42
CA LEU A 160 4.42 24.45 -0.61
C LEU A 160 5.78 24.68 0.07
N VAL A 161 5.97 24.16 1.28
CA VAL A 161 7.26 24.23 1.97
C VAL A 161 8.32 23.45 1.21
N LYS A 162 8.03 22.22 0.74
CA LYS A 162 8.98 21.43 -0.06
C LYS A 162 9.42 22.18 -1.31
N GLU A 163 8.49 22.76 -2.07
CA GLU A 163 8.79 23.56 -3.26
C GLU A 163 9.63 24.80 -2.93
N ARG A 164 9.30 25.49 -1.84
CA ARG A 164 10.08 26.63 -1.38
C ARG A 164 11.50 26.21 -1.02
N LEU A 165 11.69 25.12 -0.28
CA LEU A 165 13.01 24.62 0.12
C LEU A 165 13.87 24.20 -1.07
N LYS A 166 13.30 23.65 -2.15
CA LYS A 166 14.04 23.35 -3.39
C LYS A 166 14.66 24.61 -4.01
N THR A 167 14.01 25.76 -3.84
CA THR A 167 14.47 27.04 -4.41
C THR A 167 15.64 27.64 -3.61
N PHE A 168 15.81 27.28 -2.34
CA PHE A 168 16.87 27.78 -1.47
C PHE A 168 18.06 26.80 -1.45
N LYS A 169 19.14 27.13 -2.17
CA LYS A 169 20.35 26.27 -2.29
C LYS A 169 21.35 26.38 -1.13
N SER A 170 21.08 27.17 -0.08
CA SER A 170 22.14 27.70 0.80
C SER A 170 21.81 27.68 2.29
N PHE A 171 21.16 26.63 2.80
CA PHE A 171 21.07 26.47 4.26
C PHE A 171 22.34 25.81 4.79
N ARG A 172 22.99 26.45 5.78
CA ARG A 172 24.12 25.83 6.51
C ARG A 172 23.68 24.63 7.35
N GLU A 173 22.44 24.66 7.83
CA GLU A 173 21.80 23.61 8.62
C GLU A 173 20.39 23.34 8.09
N ARG A 174 19.89 22.10 8.19
CA ARG A 174 18.54 21.78 7.72
C ARG A 174 17.51 22.55 8.57
N PRO A 175 16.61 23.34 7.96
CA PRO A 175 15.65 24.12 8.72
C PRO A 175 14.63 23.21 9.41
N GLU A 176 14.28 23.57 10.64
CA GLU A 176 13.10 23.01 11.32
C GLU A 176 11.85 23.62 10.70
N ILE A 177 10.90 22.77 10.28
CA ILE A 177 9.63 23.21 9.70
C ILE A 177 8.52 23.04 10.72
N ILE A 178 7.94 24.17 11.13
CA ILE A 178 6.78 24.23 12.01
C ILE A 178 5.54 24.59 11.17
N LEU A 179 4.53 23.73 11.24
CA LEU A 179 3.20 23.91 10.68
C LEU A 179 2.25 24.33 11.80
N THR A 180 1.35 25.26 11.53
CA THR A 180 0.41 25.81 12.51
C THR A 180 -0.98 25.88 11.90
N ASP A 181 -2.02 25.70 12.71
CA ASP A 181 -3.37 26.07 12.29
C ASP A 181 -3.37 27.55 11.91
N VAL A 182 -3.53 27.87 10.62
CA VAL A 182 -3.77 29.25 10.20
C VAL A 182 -5.24 29.55 10.46
N GLY A 183 -5.54 30.22 11.58
CA GLY A 183 -6.80 30.95 11.81
C GLY A 183 -6.45 32.43 11.79
N VAL A 184 -6.79 33.16 10.71
CA VAL A 184 -8.00 34.01 10.59
C VAL A 184 -8.04 35.08 11.68
#